data_AF-A0A382J9R0-F1
#
_entry.id   AF-A0A382J9R0-F1
#
_cell.length_a   1.000
_cell.length_b   1.000
_cell.length_c   1.000
_cell.angle_alpha   90.00
_cell.angle_beta   90.00
_cell.angle_gamma   90.00
#
_symmetry.space_group_name_H-M   'P 1'
#
loop_
_entity.id
_entity.type
_entity.pdbx_description
1 polymer ?
#
loop_
_entity_poly.entity_id
_entity_poly.type
_entity_poly.pdbx_seq_one_letter_code
_entity_poly.pdbx_strand_id
1 'polypeptide(L)'
;MSNDASLLIIACGALAHEITALIEVNRWQHVSIQCLPAELHNRPEEIPGPVKAKLNATGKQFDQVFIAYADCGTGGMLDKLLEAE
;
A
#
# COMPACT_ATOMS: atom_id res chain seq x y z
N MET A 1 14.39 -13.01 19.38
CA MET A 1 13.66 -12.85 18.11
C MET A 1 12.73 -11.68 18.33
N SER A 2 12.94 -10.57 17.63
CA SER A 2 12.05 -9.41 17.77
C SER A 2 10.65 -9.84 17.34
N ASN A 3 9.68 -9.66 18.23
CA ASN A 3 8.27 -9.99 18.01
C ASN A 3 7.61 -8.80 17.29
N ASP A 4 8.22 -8.35 16.20
CA ASP A 4 7.75 -7.18 15.48
C ASP A 4 6.51 -7.58 14.68
N ALA A 5 5.42 -6.85 14.88
CA ALA A 5 4.18 -7.04 14.14
C ALA A 5 4.45 -6.89 12.64
N SER A 6 3.93 -7.84 11.85
CA SER A 6 4.09 -7.88 10.40
C SER A 6 3.30 -6.75 9.72
N LEU A 7 3.96 -6.00 8.84
CA LEU A 7 3.40 -4.86 8.13
C LEU A 7 3.44 -5.08 6.61
N LEU A 8 2.30 -4.88 5.95
CA LEU A 8 2.22 -4.75 4.51
C LEU A 8 2.06 -3.28 4.11
N ILE A 9 2.92 -2.79 3.23
CA ILE A 9 2.77 -1.50 2.56
C ILE A 9 2.21 -1.74 1.16
N ILE A 10 1.03 -1.19 0.85
CA ILE A 10 0.49 -1.14 -0.50
C ILE A 10 0.80 0.25 -1.06
N ALA A 11 1.71 0.34 -2.02
CA ALA A 11 2.24 1.61 -2.51
C ALA A 11 1.84 1.92 -3.96
N CYS A 12 1.86 3.21 -4.30
CA CYS A 12 1.94 3.61 -5.70
C CYS A 12 3.37 3.37 -6.22
N GLY A 13 3.51 3.14 -7.53
CA GLY A 13 4.80 2.83 -8.14
C GLY A 13 5.86 3.91 -7.92
N ALA A 14 5.45 5.18 -7.77
CA ALA A 14 6.34 6.31 -7.54
C ALA A 14 6.98 6.34 -6.14
N LEU A 15 6.41 5.64 -5.15
CA LEU A 15 6.97 5.54 -3.79
C LEU A 15 7.69 4.20 -3.55
N ALA A 16 7.47 3.22 -4.44
CA ALA A 16 7.92 1.85 -4.25
C ALA A 16 9.44 1.73 -4.15
N HIS A 17 10.16 2.46 -4.99
CA HIS A 17 11.61 2.40 -5.05
C HIS A 17 12.24 2.91 -3.75
N GLU A 18 11.83 4.08 -3.28
CA GLU A 18 12.35 4.72 -2.07
C GLU A 18 12.00 3.94 -0.82
N ILE A 19 10.75 3.42 -0.72
CA ILE A 19 10.35 2.59 0.42
C ILE A 19 11.15 1.29 0.44
N THR A 20 11.39 0.66 -0.72
CA THR A 20 12.23 -0.55 -0.80
C THR A 20 13.66 -0.26 -0.32
N ALA A 21 14.26 0.85 -0.74
CA ALA A 21 15.58 1.25 -0.27
C ALA A 21 15.63 1.46 1.26
N LEU A 22 14.58 2.03 1.85
CA LEU A 22 14.47 2.17 3.31
C LEU A 22 14.35 0.81 4.01
N ILE A 23 13.55 -0.11 3.49
CA ILE A 23 13.43 -1.48 4.03
C ILE A 23 14.80 -2.17 4.03
N GLU A 24 15.56 -2.06 2.93
CA GLU A 24 16.87 -2.68 2.76
C GLU A 24 17.93 -2.09 3.71
N VAL A 25 18.08 -0.76 3.72
CA VAL A 25 19.07 -0.06 4.55
C VAL A 25 18.85 -0.31 6.04
N ASN A 26 17.59 -0.36 6.48
CA ASN A 26 17.24 -0.57 7.88
C ASN A 26 17.05 -2.05 8.25
N ARG A 27 17.12 -2.96 7.28
CA ARG A 27 16.91 -4.41 7.45
C ARG A 27 15.56 -4.73 8.11
N TRP A 28 14.50 -4.07 7.66
CA TRP A 28 13.15 -4.31 8.19
C TRP A 28 12.60 -5.66 7.69
N GLN A 29 12.85 -6.73 8.45
CA GLN A 29 12.43 -8.09 8.10
C GLN A 29 10.91 -8.33 8.25
N HIS A 30 10.22 -7.50 9.02
CA HIS A 30 8.77 -7.62 9.26
C HIS A 30 7.93 -6.78 8.29
N VAL A 31 8.55 -6.04 7.36
CA VAL A 31 7.86 -5.14 6.42
C VAL A 31 7.90 -5.74 5.01
N SER A 32 6.74 -5.84 4.38
CA SER A 32 6.60 -6.20 2.97
C SER A 32 6.02 -5.03 2.19
N ILE A 33 6.44 -4.84 0.94
CA ILE A 33 5.85 -3.86 0.03
C ILE A 33 5.23 -4.55 -1.18
N GLN A 34 4.07 -4.07 -1.61
CA GLN A 34 3.39 -4.49 -2.82
C GLN A 34 2.88 -3.27 -3.58
N CYS A 35 2.95 -3.33 -4.91
CA CYS A 35 2.47 -2.27 -5.78
C CYS A 35 1.27 -2.74 -6.58
N LEU A 36 0.39 -1.80 -6.95
CA LEU A 36 -0.66 -2.05 -7.92
C LEU A 36 -0.17 -1.71 -9.34
N PRO A 37 -0.84 -2.20 -10.40
CA PRO A 37 -0.44 -1.92 -11.78
C PRO A 37 -0.31 -0.42 -12.06
N ALA A 38 0.79 -0.02 -12.69
CA ALA A 38 1.07 1.38 -12.98
C ALA A 38 0.03 2.02 -13.91
N GLU A 39 -0.62 1.23 -14.76
CA GLU A 39 -1.67 1.64 -15.70
C GLU A 39 -2.86 2.35 -15.02
N LEU A 40 -3.11 2.11 -13.73
CA LEU A 40 -4.15 2.79 -12.97
C LEU A 40 -3.94 4.31 -12.89
N HIS A 41 -2.73 4.82 -13.12
CA HIS A 41 -2.48 6.27 -13.18
C HIS A 41 -3.07 6.93 -14.43
N ASN A 42 -3.44 6.15 -15.46
CA ASN A 42 -4.16 6.67 -16.62
C ASN A 42 -5.67 6.87 -16.35
N ARG A 43 -6.20 6.21 -15.31
CA ARG A 43 -7.58 6.33 -14.83
C ARG A 43 -7.60 6.33 -13.30
N PRO A 44 -7.15 7.43 -12.66
CA PRO A 44 -7.02 7.50 -11.22
C PRO A 44 -8.29 7.14 -10.44
N GLU A 45 -9.46 7.41 -11.02
CA GLU A 45 -10.76 7.04 -10.47
C GLU A 45 -10.94 5.55 -10.22
N GLU A 46 -10.17 4.70 -10.90
CA GLU A 46 -10.20 3.25 -10.72
C GLU A 46 -9.34 2.79 -9.54
N ILE A 47 -8.35 3.57 -9.08
CA ILE A 47 -7.39 3.19 -8.03
C ILE A 47 -8.06 2.64 -6.75
N PRO A 48 -9.13 3.25 -6.20
CA PRO A 48 -9.72 2.79 -4.95
C PRO A 48 -10.22 1.33 -5.01
N GLY A 49 -10.72 0.87 -6.17
CA GLY A 49 -11.25 -0.48 -6.34
C GLY A 49 -10.19 -1.57 -6.14
N PRO A 50 -9.09 -1.58 -6.91
CA PRO A 50 -7.96 -2.47 -6.71
C PRO A 50 -7.30 -2.35 -5.33
N VAL A 51 -7.22 -1.15 -4.74
CA VAL A 51 -6.72 -1.00 -3.35
C VAL A 51 -7.61 -1.77 -2.37
N LYS A 52 -8.93 -1.59 -2.43
CA LYS A 52 -9.88 -2.32 -1.58
C LYS A 52 -9.85 -3.82 -1.82
N ALA A 53 -9.80 -4.25 -3.08
CA ALA A 53 -9.67 -5.67 -3.43
C ALA A 53 -8.40 -6.26 -2.83
N LYS A 54 -7.29 -5.50 -2.84
CA LYS A 54 -6.03 -5.93 -2.26
C LYS A 54 -6.07 -6.01 -0.74
N LEU A 55 -6.65 -5.00 -0.07
CA LEU A 55 -6.89 -5.00 1.37
C LEU A 55 -7.68 -6.23 1.80
N ASN A 56 -8.79 -6.53 1.12
CA ASN A 56 -9.63 -7.70 1.39
C ASN A 56 -8.87 -9.01 1.19
N ALA A 57 -8.06 -9.10 0.13
CA ALA A 57 -7.27 -10.30 -0.17
C ALA A 57 -6.15 -10.55 0.84
N THR A 58 -5.61 -9.50 1.47
CA THR A 58 -4.59 -9.62 2.53
C THR A 58 -5.13 -10.33 3.77
N GLY A 59 -6.41 -10.11 4.11
CA GLY A 59 -7.05 -10.77 5.24
C GLY A 59 -6.27 -10.61 6.56
N LYS A 60 -5.95 -11.73 7.22
CA LYS A 60 -5.16 -11.76 8.47
C LYS A 60 -3.69 -12.16 8.26
N GLN A 61 -3.18 -12.06 7.02
CA GLN A 61 -1.79 -12.45 6.73
C GLN A 61 -0.78 -11.49 7.39
N PHE A 62 -1.16 -10.23 7.59
CA PHE A 62 -0.35 -9.20 8.23
C PHE A 62 -1.10 -8.62 9.42
N ASP A 63 -0.35 -8.21 10.43
CA ASP A 63 -0.91 -7.54 11.61
C ASP A 63 -1.39 -6.12 11.27
N GLN A 64 -0.72 -5.47 10.31
CA GLN A 64 -1.04 -4.12 9.85
C GLN A 64 -0.91 -3.99 8.33
N VAL A 65 -1.73 -3.11 7.75
CA VAL A 65 -1.60 -2.68 6.36
C VAL A 65 -1.53 -1.16 6.30
N PHE A 66 -0.54 -0.64 5.59
CA PHE A 66 -0.34 0.79 5.34
C PHE A 66 -0.51 1.09 3.86
N ILE A 67 -1.37 2.05 3.53
CA ILE A 67 -1.60 2.49 2.15
C ILE A 67 -0.69 3.69 1.85
N ALA A 68 0.42 3.42 1.17
CA ALA A 68 1.38 4.43 0.73
C ALA A 68 0.98 5.01 -0.64
N TYR A 69 -0.11 5.77 -0.64
CA TYR A 69 -0.57 6.54 -1.79
C TYR A 69 -0.64 8.01 -1.40
N ALA A 70 -0.32 8.89 -2.35
CA ALA A 70 -0.79 10.27 -2.31
C ALA A 70 -2.19 10.32 -2.97
N ASP A 71 -2.66 11.51 -3.35
CA ASP A 71 -3.92 11.59 -4.09
C ASP A 71 -3.87 10.81 -5.42
N CYS A 72 -2.72 10.80 -6.11
CA CYS A 72 -2.51 10.10 -7.39
C CYS A 72 -3.57 10.42 -8.47
N GLY A 73 -4.27 11.55 -8.36
CA GLY A 73 -5.35 11.97 -9.25
C GLY A 73 -6.75 11.48 -8.84
N THR A 74 -6.89 10.77 -7.71
CA THR A 74 -8.18 10.23 -7.24
C THR A 74 -9.16 11.29 -6.75
N GLY A 75 -8.72 12.54 -6.53
CA GLY A 75 -9.57 13.61 -6.01
C GLY A 75 -10.14 13.29 -4.62
N GLY A 76 -9.35 12.63 -3.77
CA GLY A 76 -9.74 12.19 -2.42
C GLY A 76 -10.69 10.99 -2.37
N MET A 77 -10.96 10.31 -3.49
CA MET A 77 -11.79 9.09 -3.48
C MET A 77 -11.12 7.94 -2.73
N LEU A 78 -9.79 7.85 -2.79
CA LEU A 78 -9.05 6.85 -2.03
C LEU A 78 -9.16 7.12 -0.53
N ASP A 79 -9.00 8.38 -0.10
CA ASP A 79 -9.12 8.76 1.31
C ASP A 79 -10.51 8.42 1.87
N LYS A 80 -11.57 8.81 1.15
CA LYS A 80 -12.97 8.49 1.53
C LYS A 80 -13.23 6.99 1.65
N LEU A 81 -12.57 6.18 0.82
CA LEU A 81 -12.69 4.72 0.92
C LEU A 81 -12.03 4.24 2.22
N LEU A 82 -10.82 4.71 2.52
CA LEU A 82 -10.06 4.28 3.69
C LEU A 82 -10.66 4.76 5.02
N GLU A 83 -11.30 5.92 5.04
CA GLU A 83 -12.05 6.42 6.21
C GLU A 83 -13.29 5.55 6.55
N ALA A 84 -13.78 4.77 5.58
CA ALA A 84 -14.97 3.93 5.74
C ALA A 84 -14.65 2.47 6.09
N GLU A 85 -13.37 2.09 6.15
CA GLU A 85 -12.89 0.76 6.60
C GLU A 85 -12.71 0.73 8.12
#